data_AF-A0A3B9SYM9-F1
#
_entry.id   AF-A0A3B9SYM9-F1
#
_cell.length_a   1.000
_cell.length_b   1.000
_cell.length_c   1.000
_cell.angle_alpha   90.00
_cell.angle_beta   90.00
_cell.angle_gamma   90.00
#
_symmetry.space_group_name_H-M   'P 1'
#
loop_
_entity.id
_entity.type
_entity.pdbx_description
1 polymer ?
#
loop_
_entity_poly.entity_id
_entity_poly.type
_entity_poly.pdbx_seq_one_letter_code
_entity_poly.pdbx_strand_id
1 'polypeptide(L)'
;MAGTSALTAFAAAGEDPGKVKDSEKVFPDPASFSYDDVEVDFAKGLQYTLHFYDANKCGKRTGRLEWRADCHMEDEHIPLKQYGTDFKGINLPDEWIEKHRAELDPDGDGCLDCEGGMHDAGDHVKFGLPGTYAASTLGWGYYEFRDAYEKTGNAEHMEDILHAFCDFYLKALYYDKDGELLA
;
A
#
# COMPACT_ATOMS: atom_id res chain seq x y z
N MET A 1 -39.02 -29.77 6.02
CA MET A 1 -37.69 -30.33 6.34
C MET A 1 -36.82 -30.20 5.11
N ALA A 2 -36.12 -29.08 4.98
CA ALA A 2 -35.08 -28.91 3.97
C ALA A 2 -33.76 -29.03 4.74
N GLY A 3 -33.03 -30.13 4.52
CA GLY A 3 -31.72 -30.33 5.07
C GLY A 3 -30.72 -29.55 4.23
N THR A 4 -30.13 -28.52 4.81
CA THR A 4 -28.97 -27.85 4.21
C THR A 4 -27.76 -28.70 4.54
N SER A 5 -27.26 -29.43 3.54
CA SER A 5 -25.96 -30.09 3.65
C SER A 5 -24.91 -28.99 3.70
N ALA A 6 -24.22 -28.86 4.83
CA ALA A 6 -23.05 -28.00 4.95
C ALA A 6 -21.98 -28.53 3.98
N LEU A 7 -21.75 -27.81 2.89
CA LEU A 7 -20.50 -27.89 2.16
C LEU A 7 -19.51 -27.04 2.95
N THR A 8 -18.70 -27.68 3.79
CA THR A 8 -17.46 -27.07 4.29
C THR A 8 -16.58 -26.74 3.09
N ALA A 9 -16.68 -25.52 2.58
CA ALA A 9 -15.81 -25.02 1.53
C ALA A 9 -14.55 -24.47 2.20
N PHE A 10 -13.58 -25.35 2.42
CA PHE A 10 -12.19 -24.94 2.64
C PHE A 10 -11.66 -24.33 1.33
N ALA A 11 -11.95 -23.06 1.07
CA ALA A 11 -11.14 -22.30 0.13
C ALA A 11 -9.83 -21.98 0.84
N ALA A 12 -8.74 -22.60 0.39
CA ALA A 12 -7.41 -22.27 0.88
C ALA A 12 -7.04 -20.88 0.35
N ALA A 13 -6.74 -19.94 1.25
CA ALA A 13 -6.16 -18.67 0.87
C ALA A 13 -4.81 -18.91 0.15
N GLY A 14 -4.57 -18.16 -0.94
CA GLY A 14 -3.40 -18.32 -1.81
C GLY A 14 -3.71 -18.67 -3.27
N GLU A 15 -4.95 -19.03 -3.62
CA GLU A 15 -5.36 -19.20 -5.03
C GLU A 15 -5.84 -17.86 -5.63
N ASP A 16 -5.52 -17.63 -6.91
CA ASP A 16 -6.02 -16.48 -7.66
C ASP A 16 -7.55 -16.53 -7.73
N PRO A 17 -8.26 -15.42 -7.46
CA PRO A 17 -9.71 -15.40 -7.60
C PRO A 17 -10.09 -15.69 -9.05
N GLY A 18 -10.84 -16.78 -9.27
CA GLY A 18 -11.26 -17.22 -10.60
C GLY A 18 -12.00 -16.12 -11.36
N LYS A 19 -11.82 -16.07 -12.70
CA LYS A 19 -12.47 -15.08 -13.57
C LYS A 19 -14.01 -15.21 -13.48
N VAL A 20 -14.67 -14.15 -13.02
CA VAL A 20 -16.14 -14.08 -12.96
C VAL A 20 -16.70 -13.90 -14.36
N LYS A 21 -17.55 -14.84 -14.81
CA LYS A 21 -18.23 -14.74 -16.11
C LYS A 21 -19.39 -13.76 -16.02
N ASP A 22 -19.77 -13.12 -17.12
CA ASP A 22 -20.93 -12.21 -17.14
C ASP A 22 -22.25 -12.89 -16.73
N SER A 23 -22.38 -14.19 -16.97
CA SER A 23 -23.52 -15.00 -16.52
C SER A 23 -23.56 -15.23 -15.00
N GLU A 24 -22.45 -14.98 -14.30
CA GLU A 24 -22.31 -15.14 -12.84
C GLU A 24 -22.52 -13.80 -12.10
N LYS A 25 -22.66 -12.68 -12.83
CA LYS A 25 -23.02 -11.36 -12.29
C LYS A 25 -24.51 -11.29 -11.98
N VAL A 26 -24.96 -12.08 -11.01
CA VAL A 26 -26.32 -11.97 -10.46
C VAL A 26 -26.25 -11.17 -9.18
N PHE A 27 -26.77 -9.93 -9.19
CA PHE A 27 -26.95 -9.17 -7.96
C PHE A 27 -28.16 -9.76 -7.22
N PRO A 28 -28.01 -10.26 -5.98
CA PRO A 28 -29.12 -10.80 -5.23
C PRO A 28 -30.17 -9.72 -4.92
N ASP A 29 -31.43 -10.12 -4.80
CA ASP A 29 -32.50 -9.25 -4.30
C ASP A 29 -32.10 -8.76 -2.89
N PRO A 30 -32.00 -7.44 -2.64
CA PRO A 30 -31.62 -6.90 -1.34
C PRO A 30 -32.50 -7.39 -0.19
N ALA A 31 -33.75 -7.78 -0.48
CA ALA A 31 -34.70 -8.31 0.50
C ALA A 31 -34.56 -9.83 0.74
N SER A 32 -33.78 -10.53 -0.08
CA SER A 32 -33.51 -11.97 0.04
C SER A 32 -32.29 -12.30 0.90
N PHE A 33 -31.58 -11.28 1.38
CA PHE A 33 -30.35 -11.42 2.14
C PHE A 33 -30.64 -11.65 3.64
N SER A 34 -30.29 -12.83 4.14
CA SER A 34 -30.30 -13.18 5.56
C SER A 34 -28.86 -13.29 6.05
N TYR A 35 -28.50 -12.54 7.09
CA TYR A 35 -27.17 -12.64 7.71
C TYR A 35 -26.94 -14.01 8.39
N ASP A 36 -28.01 -14.73 8.74
CA ASP A 36 -27.94 -16.02 9.42
C ASP A 36 -27.49 -17.17 8.50
N ASP A 37 -27.55 -16.97 7.17
CA ASP A 37 -27.20 -17.97 6.15
C ASP A 37 -25.85 -17.69 5.46
N VAL A 38 -25.11 -16.67 5.92
CA VAL A 38 -23.80 -16.31 5.34
C VAL A 38 -22.69 -17.08 6.05
N GLU A 39 -22.06 -18.00 5.32
CA GLU A 39 -20.78 -18.58 5.74
C GLU A 39 -19.69 -17.50 5.63
N VAL A 40 -19.12 -17.10 6.78
CA VAL A 40 -18.09 -16.05 6.82
C VAL A 40 -16.71 -16.68 6.71
N ASP A 41 -16.10 -16.53 5.53
CA ASP A 41 -14.72 -16.93 5.28
C ASP A 41 -13.76 -15.77 5.57
N PHE A 42 -13.25 -15.72 6.79
CA PHE A 42 -12.28 -14.69 7.21
C PHE A 42 -10.91 -14.84 6.55
N ALA A 43 -10.52 -16.05 6.12
CA ALA A 43 -9.25 -16.25 5.43
C ALA A 43 -9.28 -15.62 4.03
N LYS A 44 -10.39 -15.82 3.32
CA LYS A 44 -10.65 -15.14 2.04
C LYS A 44 -10.87 -13.64 2.21
N GLY A 45 -11.59 -13.24 3.26
CA GLY A 45 -11.76 -11.82 3.60
C GLY A 45 -10.43 -11.10 3.82
N LEU A 46 -9.49 -11.75 4.52
CA LEU A 46 -8.13 -11.24 4.71
C LEU A 46 -7.40 -11.10 3.37
N GLN A 47 -7.32 -12.19 2.58
CA GLN A 47 -6.65 -12.21 1.27
C GLN A 47 -7.16 -11.07 0.37
N TYR A 48 -8.47 -10.89 0.29
CA TYR A 48 -9.09 -9.90 -0.59
C TYR A 48 -8.81 -8.47 -0.11
N THR A 49 -8.77 -8.26 1.21
CA THR A 49 -8.48 -6.96 1.80
C THR A 49 -7.05 -6.51 1.48
N LEU A 50 -6.08 -7.42 1.42
CA LEU A 50 -4.70 -7.07 1.08
C LEU A 50 -4.55 -6.49 -0.33
N HIS A 51 -5.38 -6.94 -1.28
CA HIS A 51 -5.39 -6.39 -2.64
C HIS A 51 -5.84 -4.93 -2.73
N PHE A 52 -6.53 -4.39 -1.72
CA PHE A 52 -6.78 -2.95 -1.63
C PHE A 52 -5.47 -2.15 -1.61
N TYR A 53 -4.45 -2.63 -0.90
CA TYR A 53 -3.16 -1.96 -0.83
C TYR A 53 -2.36 -2.12 -2.13
N ASP A 54 -2.44 -3.29 -2.79
CA ASP A 54 -1.87 -3.45 -4.14
C ASP A 54 -2.48 -2.45 -5.15
N ALA A 55 -3.77 -2.14 -4.99
CA ALA A 55 -4.48 -1.18 -5.82
C ALA A 55 -4.05 0.28 -5.57
N ASN A 56 -3.32 0.56 -4.48
CA ASN A 56 -2.86 1.89 -4.11
C ASN A 56 -1.34 2.09 -4.17
N LYS A 57 -0.53 1.03 -4.30
CA LYS A 57 0.92 1.15 -4.51
C LYS A 57 1.26 2.14 -5.62
N CYS A 58 2.09 3.14 -5.34
CA CYS A 58 2.55 4.17 -6.28
C CYS A 58 4.00 3.89 -6.73
N GLY A 59 4.46 4.54 -7.80
CA GLY A 59 5.82 4.37 -8.32
C GLY A 59 5.96 3.21 -9.31
N LYS A 60 7.18 2.69 -9.42
CA LYS A 60 7.56 1.55 -10.24
C LYS A 60 6.98 0.28 -9.66
N ARG A 61 6.33 -0.50 -10.50
CA ARG A 61 5.47 -1.57 -10.02
C ARG A 61 6.11 -2.94 -10.13
N THR A 62 6.00 -3.66 -9.02
CA THR A 62 5.93 -5.13 -8.94
C THR A 62 4.62 -5.47 -8.24
N GLY A 63 3.75 -6.32 -8.80
CA GLY A 63 2.47 -6.57 -8.14
C GLY A 63 1.51 -7.54 -8.81
N ARG A 64 0.40 -7.79 -8.10
CA ARG A 64 -0.58 -8.86 -8.35
C ARG A 64 -1.79 -8.46 -9.21
N LEU A 65 -1.97 -7.15 -9.48
CA LEU A 65 -3.16 -6.64 -10.18
C LEU A 65 -2.83 -6.22 -11.61
N GLU A 66 -3.28 -6.95 -12.62
CA GLU A 66 -2.92 -6.71 -14.03
C GLU A 66 -3.27 -5.31 -14.57
N TRP A 67 -4.24 -4.62 -13.96
CA TRP A 67 -4.78 -3.36 -14.46
C TRP A 67 -4.12 -2.11 -13.89
N ARG A 68 -3.05 -2.23 -13.09
CA ARG A 68 -2.18 -1.06 -12.81
C ARG A 68 -0.75 -1.26 -13.26
N ALA A 69 -0.11 -0.13 -13.52
CA ALA A 69 1.23 -0.03 -14.07
C ALA A 69 2.04 1.00 -13.26
N ASP A 70 3.28 1.24 -13.69
CA ASP A 70 4.10 2.33 -13.19
C ASP A 70 3.33 3.65 -13.23
N CYS A 71 3.42 4.44 -12.16
CA CYS A 71 2.72 5.73 -12.07
C CYS A 71 3.52 6.73 -11.24
N HIS A 72 3.37 8.03 -11.56
CA HIS A 72 4.05 9.14 -10.88
C HIS A 72 5.58 8.97 -10.79
N MET A 73 6.20 8.46 -11.86
CA MET A 73 7.65 8.21 -11.91
C MET A 73 8.48 9.49 -11.81
N GLU A 74 7.86 10.65 -12.04
CA GLU A 74 8.44 11.96 -11.75
C GLU A 74 8.80 12.17 -10.26
N ASP A 75 8.20 11.39 -9.34
CA ASP A 75 8.54 11.42 -7.90
C ASP A 75 9.95 10.89 -7.62
N GLU A 76 10.58 10.17 -8.57
CA GLU A 76 11.97 9.72 -8.48
C GLU A 76 12.96 10.87 -8.69
N HIS A 77 12.52 11.98 -9.31
CA HIS A 77 13.38 13.10 -9.71
C HIS A 77 12.77 14.45 -9.29
N ILE A 78 12.40 14.60 -8.02
CA ILE A 78 11.84 15.86 -7.50
C ILE A 78 12.96 16.90 -7.42
N PRO A 79 12.89 18.06 -8.10
CA PRO A 79 13.97 19.03 -8.08
C PRO A 79 14.28 19.53 -6.65
N LEU A 80 15.55 19.48 -6.25
CA LEU A 80 15.99 19.97 -4.95
C LEU A 80 16.13 21.50 -4.96
N LYS A 81 14.97 22.16 -4.93
CA LYS A 81 14.79 23.61 -4.85
C LYS A 81 13.52 23.94 -4.08
N GLN A 82 13.44 25.15 -3.55
CA GLN A 82 12.20 25.63 -2.95
C GLN A 82 11.07 25.65 -3.98
N TYR A 83 9.91 25.18 -3.53
CA TYR A 83 8.68 25.10 -4.32
C TYR A 83 8.27 26.50 -4.82
N GLY A 84 8.03 26.60 -6.13
CA GLY A 84 7.79 27.88 -6.81
C GLY A 84 6.55 27.88 -7.71
N THR A 85 6.45 28.88 -8.58
CA THR A 85 5.31 29.06 -9.49
C THR A 85 5.24 28.01 -10.61
N ASP A 86 6.28 27.19 -10.76
CA ASP A 86 6.31 26.04 -11.68
C ASP A 86 5.73 24.76 -11.06
N PHE A 87 5.24 24.85 -9.81
CA PHE A 87 4.67 23.73 -9.05
C PHE A 87 5.66 22.57 -8.85
N LYS A 88 6.98 22.87 -8.84
CA LYS A 88 8.04 21.88 -8.66
C LYS A 88 8.97 22.26 -7.51
N GLY A 89 9.45 21.24 -6.82
CA GLY A 89 10.38 21.34 -5.71
C GLY A 89 9.75 20.99 -4.38
N ILE A 90 10.43 21.35 -3.30
CA ILE A 90 10.03 21.01 -1.93
C ILE A 90 9.67 22.27 -1.14
N ASN A 91 8.91 22.12 -0.06
CA ASN A 91 8.48 23.26 0.76
C ASN A 91 9.54 23.74 1.77
N LEU A 92 10.81 23.34 1.60
CA LEU A 92 11.93 23.81 2.41
C LEU A 92 12.55 25.09 1.80
N PRO A 93 13.04 26.05 2.62
CA PRO A 93 13.67 27.26 2.11
C PRO A 93 14.97 27.00 1.34
N ASP A 94 15.24 27.73 0.27
CA ASP A 94 16.48 27.57 -0.52
C ASP A 94 17.75 27.71 0.34
N GLU A 95 17.80 28.67 1.27
CA GLU A 95 18.93 28.83 2.19
C GLU A 95 19.16 27.59 3.09
N TRP A 96 18.08 26.91 3.47
CA TRP A 96 18.15 25.67 4.25
C TRP A 96 18.62 24.51 3.39
N ILE A 97 18.10 24.39 2.16
CA ILE A 97 18.51 23.39 1.19
C ILE A 97 20.00 23.50 0.91
N GLU A 98 20.52 24.69 0.59
CA GLU A 98 21.95 24.89 0.32
C GLU A 98 22.83 24.52 1.51
N LYS A 99 22.38 24.81 2.73
CA LYS A 99 23.10 24.46 3.95
C LYS A 99 23.20 22.94 4.16
N HIS A 100 22.20 22.19 3.73
CA HIS A 100 22.06 20.73 3.94
C HIS A 100 22.18 19.92 2.65
N ARG A 101 22.71 20.52 1.58
CA ARG A 101 22.74 19.92 0.23
C ARG A 101 23.52 18.60 0.20
N ALA A 102 24.59 18.48 0.97
CA ALA A 102 25.41 17.27 1.00
C ALA A 102 24.67 16.07 1.62
N GLU A 103 23.75 16.34 2.55
CA GLU A 103 22.92 15.32 3.20
C GLU A 103 21.67 14.97 2.37
N LEU A 104 21.08 15.97 1.70
CA LEU A 104 19.87 15.80 0.89
C LEU A 104 20.14 15.18 -0.49
N ASP A 105 21.29 15.51 -1.09
CA ASP A 105 21.68 15.16 -2.47
C ASP A 105 23.14 14.65 -2.47
N PRO A 106 23.39 13.47 -1.89
CA PRO A 106 24.74 12.93 -1.74
C PRO A 106 25.38 12.50 -3.07
N ASP A 107 24.59 12.21 -4.09
CA ASP A 107 25.02 11.85 -5.45
C ASP A 107 25.14 13.05 -6.40
N GLY A 108 24.57 14.20 -6.03
CA GLY A 108 24.77 15.48 -6.71
C GLY A 108 23.97 15.62 -8.00
N ASP A 109 22.87 14.87 -8.15
CA ASP A 109 22.00 14.93 -9.33
C ASP A 109 20.98 16.09 -9.26
N GLY A 110 20.90 16.75 -8.09
CA GLY A 110 20.03 17.89 -7.85
C GLY A 110 18.56 17.54 -7.66
N CYS A 111 18.25 16.27 -7.39
CA CYS A 111 16.90 15.75 -7.19
C CYS A 111 16.77 14.97 -5.88
N LEU A 112 15.53 14.73 -5.45
CA LEU A 112 15.18 13.82 -4.37
C LEU A 112 14.36 12.66 -4.93
N ASP A 113 14.67 11.44 -4.48
CA ASP A 113 13.85 10.26 -4.72
C ASP A 113 12.79 10.12 -3.62
N CYS A 114 11.55 10.45 -3.98
CA CYS A 114 10.36 10.17 -3.19
C CYS A 114 9.41 9.20 -3.92
N GLU A 115 9.92 8.39 -4.84
CA GLU A 115 9.16 7.36 -5.55
C GLU A 115 8.75 6.22 -4.61
N GLY A 116 7.60 5.62 -4.92
CA GLY A 116 7.02 4.52 -4.15
C GLY A 116 5.88 4.96 -3.22
N GLY A 117 5.60 4.13 -2.21
CA GLY A 117 4.55 4.36 -1.22
C GLY A 117 3.16 3.97 -1.71
N MET A 118 2.13 4.57 -1.13
CA MET A 118 0.72 4.32 -1.48
C MET A 118 -0.06 5.62 -1.66
N HIS A 119 -0.95 5.62 -2.66
CA HIS A 119 -2.05 6.57 -2.75
C HIS A 119 -2.93 6.47 -1.50
N ASP A 120 -3.38 7.60 -0.98
CA ASP A 120 -4.09 7.65 0.31
C ASP A 120 -5.51 7.06 0.24
N ALA A 121 -6.26 7.41 -0.81
CA ALA A 121 -7.65 7.02 -0.94
C ALA A 121 -8.04 6.74 -2.41
N GLY A 122 -9.00 7.48 -2.94
CA GLY A 122 -9.41 7.42 -4.36
C GLY A 122 -8.68 8.42 -5.25
N ASP A 123 -7.85 9.27 -4.66
CA ASP A 123 -6.96 10.21 -5.33
C ASP A 123 -5.54 9.60 -5.48
N HIS A 124 -4.54 10.44 -5.74
CA HIS A 124 -3.17 10.00 -5.96
C HIS A 124 -2.13 10.68 -5.05
N VAL A 125 -2.58 11.45 -4.04
CA VAL A 125 -1.65 12.07 -3.09
C VAL A 125 -1.19 11.04 -2.06
N LYS A 126 0.06 11.18 -1.61
CA LYS A 126 0.68 10.35 -0.58
C LYS A 126 0.74 11.14 0.73
N PHE A 127 -0.29 11.01 1.57
CA PHE A 127 -0.34 11.73 2.84
C PHE A 127 0.37 10.97 3.97
N GLY A 128 1.34 11.63 4.61
CA GLY A 128 2.20 10.98 5.62
C GLY A 128 1.46 10.46 6.85
N LEU A 129 0.55 11.24 7.43
CA LEU A 129 -0.17 10.85 8.65
C LEU A 129 -1.07 9.61 8.47
N PRO A 130 -2.04 9.59 7.53
CA PRO A 130 -2.88 8.41 7.32
C PRO A 130 -2.08 7.22 6.78
N GLY A 131 -1.06 7.43 5.93
CA GLY A 131 -0.24 6.35 5.43
C GLY A 131 0.62 5.67 6.51
N THR A 132 1.26 6.45 7.40
CA THR A 132 2.02 5.88 8.53
C THR A 132 1.10 5.21 9.56
N TYR A 133 -0.12 5.73 9.75
CA TYR A 133 -1.15 5.06 10.53
C TYR A 133 -1.53 3.70 9.93
N ALA A 134 -1.76 3.63 8.61
CA ALA A 134 -2.09 2.37 7.93
C ALA A 134 -0.93 1.37 8.06
N ALA A 135 0.31 1.79 7.79
CA ALA A 135 1.50 0.97 7.89
C ALA A 135 1.69 0.40 9.32
N SER A 136 1.58 1.25 10.34
CA SER A 136 1.73 0.83 11.75
C SER A 136 0.60 -0.07 12.21
N THR A 137 -0.64 0.17 11.78
CA THR A 137 -1.79 -0.66 12.15
C THR A 137 -1.73 -2.03 11.48
N LEU A 138 -1.34 -2.10 10.20
CA LEU A 138 -1.09 -3.37 9.50
C LEU A 138 0.06 -4.13 10.15
N GLY A 139 1.16 -3.43 10.47
CA GLY A 139 2.31 -4.02 11.13
C GLY A 139 1.96 -4.56 12.51
N TRP A 140 1.14 -3.85 13.28
CA TRP A 140 0.61 -4.32 14.55
C TRP A 140 -0.27 -5.57 14.38
N GLY A 141 -1.21 -5.55 13.43
CA GLY A 141 -2.04 -6.73 13.13
C GLY A 141 -1.20 -7.95 12.72
N TYR A 142 -0.16 -7.73 11.91
CA TYR A 142 0.75 -8.81 11.51
C TYR A 142 1.62 -9.30 12.67
N TYR A 143 2.06 -8.41 13.55
CA TYR A 143 2.78 -8.76 14.77
C TYR A 143 1.94 -9.64 15.71
N GLU A 144 0.69 -9.25 16.00
CA GLU A 144 -0.19 -9.97 16.93
C GLU A 144 -0.69 -11.31 16.35
N PHE A 145 -0.98 -11.35 15.04
CA PHE A 145 -1.67 -12.47 14.41
C PHE A 145 -0.84 -13.19 13.36
N ARG A 146 0.50 -13.14 13.43
CA ARG A 146 1.43 -13.74 12.45
C ARG A 146 1.04 -15.16 12.03
N ASP A 147 0.75 -16.03 12.99
CA ASP A 147 0.28 -17.41 12.76
C ASP A 147 -0.91 -17.50 11.80
N ALA A 148 -1.86 -16.56 11.87
CA ALA A 148 -3.04 -16.55 11.01
C ALA A 148 -2.66 -16.18 9.56
N TYR A 149 -1.77 -15.22 9.39
CA TYR A 149 -1.24 -14.86 8.07
C TYR A 149 -0.46 -16.03 7.45
N GLU A 150 0.36 -16.72 8.23
CA GLU A 150 1.12 -17.89 7.76
C GLU A 150 0.20 -19.06 7.41
N LYS A 151 -0.76 -19.41 8.28
CA LYS A 151 -1.72 -20.52 8.05
C LYS A 151 -2.62 -20.27 6.85
N THR A 152 -2.88 -19.01 6.52
CA THR A 152 -3.68 -18.61 5.35
C THR A 152 -2.83 -18.26 4.13
N GLY A 153 -1.51 -18.43 4.19
CA GLY A 153 -0.63 -18.13 3.05
C GLY A 153 -0.53 -16.63 2.67
N ASN A 154 -0.95 -15.73 3.54
CA ASN A 154 -0.96 -14.27 3.31
C ASN A 154 0.24 -13.53 3.92
N ALA A 155 1.17 -14.24 4.59
CA ALA A 155 2.32 -13.64 5.25
C ALA A 155 3.21 -12.83 4.29
N GLU A 156 3.62 -13.43 3.16
CA GLU A 156 4.45 -12.76 2.16
C GLU A 156 3.74 -11.56 1.52
N HIS A 157 2.43 -11.65 1.30
CA HIS A 157 1.63 -10.53 0.77
C HIS A 157 1.56 -9.37 1.76
N MET A 158 1.39 -9.66 3.05
CA MET A 158 1.43 -8.63 4.08
C MET A 158 2.82 -7.98 4.20
N GLU A 159 3.89 -8.77 4.18
CA GLU A 159 5.27 -8.25 4.24
C GLU A 159 5.59 -7.36 3.04
N ASP A 160 5.19 -7.74 1.83
CA ASP A 160 5.32 -6.91 0.62
C ASP A 160 4.53 -5.58 0.71
N ILE A 161 3.35 -5.58 1.34
CA ILE A 161 2.60 -4.34 1.63
C ILE A 161 3.36 -3.47 2.64
N LEU A 162 3.89 -4.07 3.71
CA LEU A 162 4.65 -3.34 4.73
C LEU A 162 5.94 -2.76 4.17
N HIS A 163 6.66 -3.49 3.32
CA HIS A 163 7.84 -2.99 2.61
C HIS A 163 7.49 -1.79 1.73
N ALA A 164 6.40 -1.86 0.96
CA ALA A 164 5.99 -0.73 0.13
C ALA A 164 5.72 0.56 0.94
N PHE A 165 5.24 0.45 2.18
CA PHE A 165 5.12 1.59 3.09
C PHE A 165 6.47 1.99 3.71
N CYS A 166 7.14 1.05 4.36
CA CYS A 166 8.33 1.33 5.16
C CYS A 166 9.50 1.81 4.31
N ASP A 167 9.73 1.21 3.15
CA ASP A 167 10.82 1.60 2.26
C ASP A 167 10.60 3.03 1.74
N PHE A 168 9.36 3.40 1.41
CA PHE A 168 9.00 4.78 1.05
C PHE A 168 9.27 5.77 2.18
N TYR A 169 8.89 5.44 3.43
CA TYR A 169 9.17 6.33 4.55
C TYR A 169 10.65 6.43 4.88
N LEU A 170 11.43 5.35 4.72
CA LEU A 170 12.88 5.39 4.89
C LEU A 170 13.55 6.27 3.83
N LYS A 171 13.09 6.25 2.57
CA LYS A 171 13.56 7.18 1.53
C LYS A 171 13.24 8.65 1.87
N ALA A 172 12.13 8.89 2.54
CA ALA A 172 11.67 10.24 2.89
C ALA A 172 12.30 10.80 4.18
N LEU A 173 13.23 10.09 4.83
CA LEU A 173 13.92 10.53 6.04
C LEU A 173 15.38 10.84 5.74
N TYR A 174 15.78 12.08 5.99
CA TYR A 174 17.14 12.56 5.77
C TYR A 174 17.84 12.76 7.10
N TYR A 175 19.02 12.20 7.24
CA TYR A 175 19.83 12.27 8.45
C TYR A 175 21.11 13.04 8.20
N ASP A 176 21.60 13.74 9.22
CA ASP A 176 22.93 14.31 9.17
C ASP A 176 24.02 13.25 9.38
N LYS A 177 25.27 13.68 9.23
CA LYS A 177 26.46 12.83 9.44
C LYS A 177 26.58 12.24 10.85
N ASP A 178 25.91 12.82 11.83
CA ASP A 178 25.93 12.38 13.23
C ASP A 178 24.76 11.41 13.52
N GLY A 179 23.87 11.20 12.54
CA GLY A 179 22.72 10.30 12.61
C GLY A 179 21.45 10.96 13.14
N GLU A 180 21.43 12.30 13.25
CA GLU A 180 20.27 13.05 13.71
C GLU A 180 19.34 13.36 12.53
N LEU A 181 18.03 13.26 12.77
CA LEU A 181 17.02 13.51 11.74
C LEU A 181 16.98 15.00 11.36
N LEU A 182 17.08 15.28 10.05
CA LEU A 182 17.03 16.62 9.47
C LEU A 182 15.63 16.98 8.95
N ALA A 183 15.08 16.10 8.10
CA ALA A 183 13.83 16.30 7.38
C ALA A 183 13.12 14.97 7.12
#